data_AF-A0A7R7E6A2-F1
#
_entry.id   AF-A0A7R7E6A2-F1
#
_cell.length_a   1.000
_cell.length_b   1.000
_cell.length_c   1.000
_cell.angle_alpha   90.00
_cell.angle_beta   90.00
_cell.angle_gamma   90.00
#
_symmetry.space_group_name_H-M   'P 1'
#
loop_
_entity.id
_entity.type
_entity.pdbx_description
1 polymer ?
#
loop_
_entity_poly.entity_id
_entity_poly.type
_entity_poly.pdbx_seq_one_letter_code
_entity_poly.pdbx_strand_id
1 'polypeptide(L)'
;MKHVDLFRNFLNDEVNLNQTRVDSLETSIDAIKKFVRESDWEPKIVRWVGQGSWAHKTIIKPVDAGEFDADLLVMVSPVEGWEATNYIDELYWEFKASSTYGDMVRRYSHCVTISYANDKKIDIAPCVIGRAYAGSIEVCNRNTNQFEKSAPEEYTSWLIQRNTWSGSNSFRKVTRLIKYLRDIKGTFKCTSIMLTTLLGERVSAFDQNSANVADTPTTLKTIFDRLDDWLQAREVKPMVSNPCLYGEDFASDMTQDQYANLRTVIHRYRGWIDDAFAETDRSESIGKWQRVFGEAFAKDVVLEEAVEVSKTAVASARQVFGAIADTSGDLVTLLGRFGAQVIPRGIRNLPHMRRPTWQVSPTPSMSVVVKAELYASRGFNKLRDINSADILPPGRWVQFRATAANGLPLIGEEYDVQWRITNTGRVARAHNALRGEFYPSDTRGYRWERLEYRGVHVAEAFVIRKRGNIQIGKSEPFLVAVE
;
A
#
# COMPACT_ATOMS: atom_id res chain seq x y z
N MET A 1 1.96 -3.94 16.91
CA MET A 1 0.63 -4.51 17.24
C MET A 1 0.05 -5.19 16.00
N LYS A 2 -0.85 -6.17 16.15
CA LYS A 2 -1.39 -6.91 14.99
C LYS A 2 -2.38 -6.11 14.13
N HIS A 3 -3.27 -5.33 14.73
CA HIS A 3 -4.32 -4.56 14.04
C HIS A 3 -5.24 -5.37 13.10
N VAL A 4 -5.66 -6.57 13.51
CA VAL A 4 -6.47 -7.48 12.68
C VAL A 4 -7.69 -6.80 12.05
N ASP A 5 -8.43 -5.98 12.81
CA ASP A 5 -9.61 -5.27 12.29
C ASP A 5 -9.24 -4.15 11.31
N LEU A 6 -8.13 -3.42 11.53
CA LEU A 6 -7.69 -2.38 10.57
C LEU A 6 -7.27 -3.00 9.24
N PHE A 7 -6.60 -4.16 9.27
CA PHE A 7 -6.29 -4.92 8.06
C PHE A 7 -7.55 -5.43 7.35
N ARG A 8 -8.56 -5.87 8.10
CA ARG A 8 -9.85 -6.28 7.53
C ARG A 8 -10.54 -5.12 6.81
N ASN A 9 -10.63 -3.97 7.47
CA ASN A 9 -11.25 -2.77 6.90
C ASN A 9 -10.46 -2.30 5.67
N PHE A 10 -9.14 -2.18 5.78
CA PHE A 10 -8.28 -1.78 4.66
C PHE A 10 -8.41 -2.71 3.45
N LEU A 11 -8.49 -4.03 3.68
CA LEU A 11 -8.78 -4.98 2.61
C LEU A 11 -10.12 -4.70 1.94
N ASN A 12 -11.18 -4.49 2.73
CA ASN A 12 -12.53 -4.31 2.21
C ASN A 12 -12.70 -2.98 1.48
N ASP A 13 -12.16 -1.90 2.04
CA ASP A 13 -12.48 -0.54 1.63
C ASP A 13 -11.55 -0.04 0.50
N GLU A 14 -10.31 -0.53 0.47
CA GLU A 14 -9.27 0.01 -0.42
C GLU A 14 -8.64 -1.03 -1.35
N VAL A 15 -8.34 -2.24 -0.86
CA VAL A 15 -7.54 -3.22 -1.63
C VAL A 15 -8.40 -4.12 -2.51
N ASN A 16 -9.52 -4.63 -1.98
CA ASN A 16 -10.33 -5.60 -2.68
C ASN A 16 -11.13 -4.94 -3.80
N LEU A 17 -11.34 -5.68 -4.89
CA LEU A 17 -12.34 -5.29 -5.86
C LEU A 17 -13.71 -5.25 -5.19
N ASN A 18 -14.48 -4.19 -5.43
CA ASN A 18 -15.82 -4.05 -4.84
C ASN A 18 -16.79 -5.11 -5.41
N GLN A 19 -17.79 -5.47 -4.61
CA GLN A 19 -18.73 -6.55 -4.96
C GLN A 19 -19.48 -6.27 -6.26
N THR A 20 -19.89 -5.03 -6.52
CA THR A 20 -20.60 -4.65 -7.76
C THR A 20 -19.77 -4.92 -9.02
N ARG A 21 -18.46 -4.66 -9.00
CA ARG A 21 -17.55 -4.99 -10.12
C ARG A 21 -17.33 -6.50 -10.26
N VAL A 22 -17.34 -7.24 -9.15
CA VAL A 22 -17.31 -8.73 -9.18
C VAL A 22 -18.58 -9.28 -9.83
N ASP A 23 -19.77 -8.82 -9.40
CA ASP A 23 -21.05 -9.27 -9.95
C ASP A 23 -21.19 -8.89 -11.44
N SER A 24 -20.70 -7.70 -11.82
CA SER A 24 -20.63 -7.26 -13.21
C SER A 24 -19.69 -8.13 -14.05
N LEU A 25 -18.53 -8.53 -13.51
CA LEU A 25 -17.61 -9.45 -14.17
C LEU A 25 -18.30 -10.78 -14.47
N GLU A 26 -18.97 -11.39 -13.48
CA GLU A 26 -19.65 -12.68 -13.65
C GLU A 26 -20.75 -12.59 -14.72
N THR A 27 -21.55 -11.52 -14.69
CA THR A 27 -22.59 -11.26 -15.70
C THR A 27 -21.99 -11.12 -17.11
N SER A 28 -20.90 -10.34 -17.25
CA SER A 28 -20.20 -10.16 -18.52
C SER A 28 -19.61 -11.48 -19.05
N ILE A 29 -19.05 -12.30 -18.17
CA ILE A 29 -18.51 -13.61 -18.52
C ILE A 29 -19.62 -14.53 -19.03
N ASP A 30 -20.77 -14.57 -18.38
CA ASP A 30 -21.87 -15.43 -18.82
C ASP A 30 -22.47 -14.97 -20.15
N ALA A 31 -22.54 -13.66 -20.39
CA ALA A 31 -22.91 -13.10 -21.69
C ALA A 31 -21.90 -13.49 -22.79
N ILE A 32 -20.60 -13.38 -22.52
CA ILE A 32 -19.52 -13.80 -23.44
C ILE A 32 -19.61 -15.30 -23.75
N LYS A 33 -19.77 -16.15 -22.72
CA LYS A 33 -19.91 -17.60 -22.91
C LYS A 33 -21.13 -17.95 -23.75
N LYS A 34 -22.24 -17.22 -23.57
CA LYS A 34 -23.46 -17.41 -24.36
C LYS A 34 -23.20 -17.02 -25.82
N PHE A 35 -22.62 -15.84 -26.05
CA PHE A 35 -22.29 -15.36 -27.38
C PHE A 35 -21.43 -16.36 -28.16
N VAL A 36 -20.31 -16.83 -27.59
CA VAL A 36 -19.41 -17.78 -28.29
C VAL A 36 -20.07 -19.15 -28.53
N ARG A 37 -21.05 -19.56 -27.73
CA ARG A 37 -21.81 -20.80 -27.98
C ARG A 37 -22.84 -20.67 -29.10
N GLU A 38 -23.33 -19.46 -29.34
CA GLU A 38 -24.33 -19.13 -30.35
C GLU A 38 -23.70 -18.64 -31.66
N SER A 39 -22.37 -18.49 -31.70
CA SER A 39 -21.60 -18.03 -32.86
C SER A 39 -21.19 -19.20 -33.76
N ASP A 40 -20.65 -18.89 -34.94
CA ASP A 40 -20.19 -19.91 -35.91
C ASP A 40 -18.73 -20.35 -35.66
N TRP A 41 -18.22 -20.16 -34.44
CA TRP A 41 -16.85 -20.55 -34.08
C TRP A 41 -16.71 -22.06 -34.08
N GLU A 42 -15.96 -22.59 -35.05
CA GLU A 42 -15.88 -24.03 -35.37
C GLU A 42 -15.50 -24.98 -34.21
N PRO A 43 -14.54 -24.66 -33.31
CA PRO A 43 -14.08 -25.60 -32.31
C PRO A 43 -15.17 -25.99 -31.32
N LYS A 44 -15.37 -27.30 -31.15
CA LYS A 44 -16.29 -27.81 -30.13
C LYS A 44 -15.81 -27.42 -28.73
N ILE A 45 -16.60 -26.60 -28.05
CA ILE A 45 -16.35 -26.19 -26.66
C ILE A 45 -16.58 -27.37 -25.73
N VAL A 46 -15.53 -27.77 -24.99
CA VAL A 46 -15.56 -28.82 -23.97
C VAL A 46 -15.99 -28.23 -22.63
N ARG A 47 -15.35 -27.14 -22.18
CA ARG A 47 -15.71 -26.41 -20.95
C ARG A 47 -15.10 -25.00 -20.94
N TRP A 48 -15.53 -24.21 -19.97
CA TRP A 48 -14.94 -22.91 -19.66
C TRP A 48 -14.24 -22.98 -18.30
N VAL A 49 -13.09 -22.34 -18.18
CA VAL A 49 -12.30 -22.33 -16.94
C VAL A 49 -11.88 -20.91 -16.62
N GLY A 50 -12.21 -20.41 -15.43
CA GLY A 50 -11.63 -19.16 -14.95
C GLY A 50 -10.17 -19.36 -14.59
N GLN A 51 -9.33 -18.38 -14.90
CA GLN A 51 -7.90 -18.43 -14.65
C GLN A 51 -7.42 -17.13 -13.98
N GLY A 52 -6.10 -17.06 -13.76
CA GLY A 52 -5.43 -15.89 -13.24
C GLY A 52 -5.97 -15.42 -11.90
N SER A 53 -5.81 -14.13 -11.66
CA SER A 53 -6.14 -13.55 -10.36
C SER A 53 -7.63 -13.61 -10.03
N TRP A 54 -8.50 -13.74 -11.03
CA TRP A 54 -9.92 -13.99 -10.86
C TRP A 54 -10.18 -15.34 -10.19
N ALA A 55 -9.70 -16.44 -10.79
CA ALA A 55 -9.88 -17.77 -10.24
C ALA A 55 -9.18 -17.95 -8.87
N HIS A 56 -8.04 -17.28 -8.68
CA HIS A 56 -7.30 -17.35 -7.42
C HIS A 56 -7.96 -16.53 -6.30
N LYS A 57 -8.94 -15.68 -6.63
CA LYS A 57 -9.57 -14.68 -5.73
C LYS A 57 -8.54 -13.69 -5.18
N THR A 58 -7.64 -13.24 -6.05
CA THR A 58 -6.54 -12.31 -5.74
C THR A 58 -6.57 -11.05 -6.62
N ILE A 59 -7.67 -10.77 -7.33
CA ILE A 59 -7.89 -9.45 -7.95
C ILE A 59 -7.84 -8.37 -6.84
N ILE A 60 -7.21 -7.25 -7.16
CA ILE A 60 -7.22 -6.04 -6.35
C ILE A 60 -7.92 -4.92 -7.13
N LYS A 61 -8.42 -3.91 -6.42
CA LYS A 61 -8.86 -2.66 -7.03
C LYS A 61 -7.65 -1.99 -7.72
N PRO A 62 -7.77 -1.58 -8.99
CA PRO A 62 -6.73 -0.81 -9.67
C PRO A 62 -6.43 0.48 -8.89
N VAL A 63 -5.14 0.72 -8.61
CA VAL A 63 -4.69 1.86 -7.79
C VAL A 63 -4.90 3.21 -8.48
N ASP A 64 -4.97 3.21 -9.81
CA ASP A 64 -5.22 4.35 -10.69
C ASP A 64 -6.71 4.54 -11.03
N ALA A 65 -7.60 3.77 -10.37
CA ALA A 65 -9.02 3.67 -10.69
C ALA A 65 -9.31 3.19 -12.13
N GLY A 66 -8.33 2.57 -12.79
CA GLY A 66 -8.46 2.03 -14.13
C GLY A 66 -9.17 0.67 -14.20
N GLU A 67 -8.79 -0.09 -15.23
CA GLU A 67 -9.36 -1.39 -15.55
C GLU A 67 -8.70 -2.52 -14.75
N PHE A 68 -9.45 -3.58 -14.46
CA PHE A 68 -8.88 -4.84 -13.97
C PHE A 68 -9.05 -5.95 -15.01
N ASP A 69 -8.13 -6.91 -14.97
CA ASP A 69 -8.10 -8.02 -15.92
C ASP A 69 -8.70 -9.29 -15.31
N ALA A 70 -9.40 -10.05 -16.15
CA ALA A 70 -9.90 -11.39 -15.83
C ALA A 70 -9.63 -12.35 -17.00
N ASP A 71 -9.04 -13.48 -16.68
CA ASP A 71 -8.65 -14.50 -17.65
C ASP A 71 -9.73 -15.61 -17.72
N LEU A 72 -10.24 -15.89 -18.92
CA LEU A 72 -11.23 -16.91 -19.20
C LEU A 72 -10.71 -17.87 -20.26
N LEU A 73 -10.43 -19.11 -19.87
CA LEU A 73 -10.05 -20.15 -20.81
C LEU A 73 -11.28 -20.79 -21.44
N VAL A 74 -11.23 -20.97 -22.76
CA VAL A 74 -12.18 -21.79 -23.51
C VAL A 74 -11.49 -23.06 -23.97
N MET A 75 -11.85 -24.16 -23.31
CA MET A 75 -11.26 -25.47 -23.56
C MET A 75 -12.00 -26.12 -24.74
N VAL A 76 -11.29 -26.42 -25.81
CA VAL A 76 -11.89 -26.88 -27.07
C VAL A 76 -11.25 -28.16 -27.60
N SER A 77 -12.02 -28.92 -28.39
CA SER A 77 -11.48 -30.02 -29.18
C SER A 77 -10.67 -29.51 -30.37
N PRO A 78 -9.65 -30.26 -30.85
CA PRO A 78 -8.92 -29.89 -32.04
C PRO A 78 -9.83 -29.92 -33.27
N VAL A 79 -9.67 -28.93 -34.14
CA VAL A 79 -10.25 -28.89 -35.48
C VAL A 79 -9.20 -29.36 -36.48
N GLU A 80 -9.61 -30.21 -37.42
CA GLU A 80 -8.73 -30.75 -38.46
C GLU A 80 -8.24 -29.61 -39.37
N GLY A 81 -6.93 -29.58 -39.64
CA GLY A 81 -6.31 -28.55 -40.49
C GLY A 81 -6.10 -27.18 -39.83
N TRP A 82 -6.60 -26.95 -38.61
CA TRP A 82 -6.37 -25.69 -37.89
C TRP A 82 -4.99 -25.62 -37.25
N GLU A 83 -4.30 -24.50 -37.46
CA GLU A 83 -3.10 -24.09 -36.75
C GLU A 83 -3.45 -23.25 -35.51
N ALA A 84 -2.46 -22.98 -34.65
CA ALA A 84 -2.70 -22.22 -33.40
C ALA A 84 -3.29 -20.83 -33.67
N THR A 85 -2.88 -20.18 -34.76
CA THR A 85 -3.41 -18.86 -35.15
C THR A 85 -4.90 -18.88 -35.45
N ASN A 86 -5.42 -19.96 -36.07
CA ASN A 86 -6.83 -20.06 -36.45
C ASN A 86 -7.76 -19.95 -35.23
N TYR A 87 -7.42 -20.60 -34.11
CA TYR A 87 -8.23 -20.55 -32.90
C TYR A 87 -8.45 -19.13 -32.36
N ILE A 88 -7.44 -18.27 -32.47
CA ILE A 88 -7.53 -16.88 -32.00
C ILE A 88 -8.19 -16.00 -33.05
N ASP A 89 -7.76 -16.10 -34.31
CA ASP A 89 -8.19 -15.18 -35.36
C ASP A 89 -9.66 -15.40 -35.72
N GLU A 90 -10.13 -16.64 -35.81
CA GLU A 90 -11.56 -16.93 -36.07
C GLU A 90 -12.43 -16.49 -34.88
N LEU A 91 -12.02 -16.77 -33.64
CA LEU A 91 -12.74 -16.28 -32.45
C LEU A 91 -12.84 -14.75 -32.45
N TYR A 92 -11.76 -14.06 -32.82
CA TYR A 92 -11.75 -12.61 -32.93
C TYR A 92 -12.76 -12.13 -33.97
N TRP A 93 -12.86 -12.79 -35.13
CA TRP A 93 -13.77 -12.36 -36.19
C TRP A 93 -15.23 -12.53 -35.82
N GLU A 94 -15.59 -13.59 -35.08
CA GLU A 94 -16.93 -13.73 -34.49
C GLU A 94 -17.28 -12.52 -33.61
N PHE A 95 -16.40 -12.17 -32.67
CA PHE A 95 -16.60 -10.98 -31.84
C PHE A 95 -16.59 -9.69 -32.64
N LYS A 96 -15.77 -9.59 -33.69
CA LYS A 96 -15.62 -8.38 -34.49
C LYS A 96 -16.87 -8.10 -35.34
N ALA A 97 -17.54 -9.16 -35.81
CA ALA A 97 -18.80 -9.07 -36.55
C ALA A 97 -20.00 -8.74 -35.65
N SER A 98 -19.89 -8.94 -34.34
CA SER A 98 -20.94 -8.61 -33.37
C SER A 98 -21.20 -7.12 -33.27
N SER A 99 -22.47 -6.71 -33.33
CA SER A 99 -22.88 -5.33 -33.02
C SER A 99 -22.65 -4.95 -31.55
N THR A 100 -22.60 -5.93 -30.64
CA THR A 100 -22.37 -5.72 -29.21
C THR A 100 -20.88 -5.58 -28.89
N TYR A 101 -20.04 -6.47 -29.46
CA TYR A 101 -18.63 -6.59 -29.06
C TYR A 101 -17.64 -6.03 -30.08
N GLY A 102 -18.08 -5.72 -31.31
CA GLY A 102 -17.20 -5.41 -32.43
C GLY A 102 -16.26 -4.22 -32.21
N ASP A 103 -16.68 -3.23 -31.43
CA ASP A 103 -15.86 -2.07 -31.07
C ASP A 103 -15.02 -2.28 -29.81
N MET A 104 -15.37 -3.28 -29.00
CA MET A 104 -14.70 -3.63 -27.74
C MET A 104 -13.57 -4.65 -27.91
N VAL A 105 -13.61 -5.41 -29.00
CA VAL A 105 -12.72 -6.55 -29.20
C VAL A 105 -11.33 -6.14 -29.69
N ARG A 106 -10.32 -6.81 -29.13
CA ARG A 106 -8.93 -6.86 -29.59
C ARG A 106 -8.44 -8.30 -29.56
N ARG A 107 -7.37 -8.61 -30.28
CA ARG A 107 -6.67 -9.90 -30.18
C ARG A 107 -5.20 -9.69 -29.86
N TYR A 108 -4.65 -10.58 -29.05
CA TYR A 108 -3.26 -10.61 -28.61
C TYR A 108 -2.65 -11.98 -28.90
N SER A 109 -1.40 -12.22 -28.48
CA SER A 109 -0.68 -13.46 -28.77
C SER A 109 -1.45 -14.72 -28.36
N HIS A 110 -2.15 -14.70 -27.21
CA HIS A 110 -2.78 -15.89 -26.64
C HIS A 110 -4.29 -15.77 -26.40
N CYS A 111 -4.89 -14.61 -26.68
CA CYS A 111 -6.29 -14.37 -26.34
C CYS A 111 -6.98 -13.37 -27.27
N VAL A 112 -8.31 -13.40 -27.21
CA VAL A 112 -9.20 -12.35 -27.67
C VAL A 112 -9.69 -11.58 -26.44
N THR A 113 -9.46 -10.28 -26.39
CA THR A 113 -9.81 -9.43 -25.25
C THR A 113 -11.05 -8.61 -25.54
N ILE A 114 -12.02 -8.64 -24.63
CA ILE A 114 -13.17 -7.73 -24.63
C ILE A 114 -12.92 -6.62 -23.59
N SER A 115 -12.76 -5.39 -24.05
CA SER A 115 -12.51 -4.23 -23.20
C SER A 115 -13.81 -3.48 -22.88
N TYR A 116 -14.24 -3.52 -21.62
CA TYR A 116 -15.28 -2.66 -21.08
C TYR A 116 -14.61 -1.38 -20.57
N ALA A 117 -14.69 -0.32 -21.38
CA ALA A 117 -13.95 0.91 -21.16
C ALA A 117 -14.09 1.44 -19.72
N ASN A 118 -12.95 1.70 -19.07
CA ASN A 118 -12.84 2.20 -17.70
C ASN A 118 -13.40 1.25 -16.62
N ASP A 119 -13.61 -0.03 -16.94
CA ASP A 119 -14.05 -1.03 -15.97
C ASP A 119 -13.18 -2.29 -15.97
N LYS A 120 -13.21 -3.08 -17.04
CA LYS A 120 -12.57 -4.41 -17.04
C LYS A 120 -12.15 -4.87 -18.42
N LYS A 121 -11.12 -5.70 -18.46
CA LYS A 121 -10.73 -6.48 -19.63
C LYS A 121 -10.95 -7.95 -19.34
N ILE A 122 -11.59 -8.64 -20.28
CA ILE A 122 -11.80 -10.09 -20.20
C ILE A 122 -11.01 -10.73 -21.34
N ASP A 123 -9.97 -11.47 -20.98
CA ASP A 123 -9.09 -12.17 -21.91
C ASP A 123 -9.60 -13.59 -22.12
N ILE A 124 -10.07 -13.87 -23.34
CA ILE A 124 -10.63 -15.16 -23.72
C ILE A 124 -9.54 -15.94 -24.46
N ALA A 125 -8.97 -16.95 -23.82
CA ALA A 125 -7.87 -17.74 -24.36
C ALA A 125 -8.31 -19.15 -24.77
N PRO A 126 -8.32 -19.48 -26.08
CA PRO A 126 -8.48 -20.83 -26.57
C PRO A 126 -7.40 -21.77 -26.06
N CYS A 127 -7.83 -22.91 -25.51
CA CYS A 127 -6.97 -23.99 -25.06
C CYS A 127 -7.40 -25.29 -25.74
N VAL A 128 -6.53 -25.86 -26.56
CA VAL A 128 -6.82 -27.09 -27.30
C VAL A 128 -6.51 -28.29 -26.42
N ILE A 129 -7.48 -29.21 -26.31
CA ILE A 129 -7.36 -30.40 -25.49
C ILE A 129 -7.21 -31.65 -26.36
N GLY A 130 -6.21 -32.48 -26.04
CA GLY A 130 -6.08 -33.80 -26.63
C GLY A 130 -5.41 -33.84 -28.01
N ARG A 131 -4.94 -32.69 -28.52
CA ARG A 131 -4.33 -32.59 -29.86
C ARG A 131 -3.00 -33.36 -29.96
N ALA A 132 -2.10 -33.18 -28.99
CA ALA A 132 -0.81 -33.87 -28.98
C ALA A 132 -0.91 -35.31 -28.45
N TYR A 133 -1.68 -35.51 -27.37
CA TYR A 133 -2.02 -36.82 -26.79
C TYR A 133 -3.25 -36.67 -25.90
N ALA A 134 -3.92 -37.78 -25.57
CA ALA A 134 -5.12 -37.75 -24.73
C ALA A 134 -4.86 -37.00 -23.40
N GLY A 135 -5.65 -35.93 -23.17
CA GLY A 135 -5.53 -35.08 -21.98
C GLY A 135 -4.49 -33.97 -22.05
N SER A 136 -3.71 -33.82 -23.13
CA SER A 136 -2.80 -32.68 -23.30
C SER A 136 -3.59 -31.37 -23.34
N ILE A 137 -3.13 -30.33 -22.65
CA ILE A 137 -3.69 -28.99 -22.71
C ILE A 137 -2.64 -28.06 -23.31
N GLU A 138 -2.99 -27.37 -24.39
CA GLU A 138 -2.12 -26.45 -25.10
C GLU A 138 -2.81 -25.10 -25.30
N VAL A 139 -2.15 -24.00 -24.92
CA VAL A 139 -2.60 -22.65 -25.30
C VAL A 139 -2.15 -22.34 -26.72
N CYS A 140 -2.92 -21.52 -27.43
CA CYS A 140 -2.60 -21.11 -28.80
C CYS A 140 -1.81 -19.80 -28.80
N ASN A 141 -0.59 -19.79 -29.36
CA ASN A 141 0.16 -18.56 -29.61
C ASN A 141 0.06 -18.17 -31.09
N ARG A 142 -0.73 -17.15 -31.42
CA ARG A 142 -0.92 -16.66 -32.79
C ARG A 142 0.31 -15.96 -33.37
N ASN A 143 1.18 -15.41 -32.52
CA ASN A 143 2.34 -14.64 -33.00
C ASN A 143 3.45 -15.57 -33.50
N THR A 144 3.65 -16.70 -32.83
CA THR A 144 4.62 -17.74 -33.23
C THR A 144 3.96 -18.87 -34.03
N ASN A 145 2.63 -18.89 -34.10
CA ASN A 145 1.81 -19.96 -34.66
C ASN A 145 2.11 -21.33 -34.02
N GLN A 146 2.25 -21.36 -32.69
CA GLN A 146 2.59 -22.56 -31.94
C GLN A 146 1.51 -22.93 -30.94
N PHE A 147 1.34 -24.25 -30.74
CA PHE A 147 0.62 -24.80 -29.61
C PHE A 147 1.63 -24.96 -28.46
N GLU A 148 1.38 -24.28 -27.35
CA GLU A 148 2.28 -24.26 -26.20
C GLU A 148 1.67 -25.07 -25.05
N LYS A 149 2.38 -26.08 -24.57
CA LYS A 149 1.93 -26.90 -23.43
C LYS A 149 1.65 -26.01 -22.22
N SER A 150 0.51 -26.20 -21.57
CA SER A 150 0.10 -25.41 -20.41
C SER A 150 -0.50 -26.29 -19.30
N ALA A 151 -0.53 -25.78 -18.08
CA ALA A 151 -1.11 -26.43 -16.89
C ALA A 151 -1.93 -25.44 -16.02
N PRO A 152 -2.92 -24.73 -16.60
CA PRO A 152 -3.58 -23.60 -15.92
C PRO A 152 -4.51 -24.04 -14.79
N GLU A 153 -5.18 -25.19 -14.94
CA GLU A 153 -6.07 -25.76 -13.93
C GLU A 153 -5.27 -26.29 -12.74
N GLU A 154 -4.14 -26.93 -13.01
CA GLU A 154 -3.22 -27.44 -12.01
C GLU A 154 -2.58 -26.29 -11.23
N TYR A 155 -2.12 -25.23 -11.90
CA TYR A 155 -1.57 -24.04 -11.21
C TYR A 155 -2.62 -23.38 -10.29
N THR A 156 -3.87 -23.29 -10.78
CA THR A 156 -4.99 -22.78 -9.99
C THR A 156 -5.27 -23.66 -8.78
N SER A 157 -5.29 -24.98 -8.95
CA SER A 157 -5.47 -25.95 -7.88
C SER A 157 -4.34 -25.89 -6.85
N TRP A 158 -3.10 -25.73 -7.31
CA TRP A 158 -1.92 -25.54 -6.47
C TRP A 158 -2.05 -24.30 -5.60
N LEU A 159 -2.44 -23.15 -6.15
CA LEU A 159 -2.66 -21.93 -5.34
C LEU A 159 -3.82 -22.05 -4.36
N ILE A 160 -4.91 -22.70 -4.76
CA ILE A 160 -6.04 -23.00 -3.86
C ILE A 160 -5.55 -23.84 -2.68
N GLN A 161 -4.74 -24.87 -2.94
CA GLN A 161 -4.14 -25.72 -1.92
C GLN A 161 -3.24 -24.90 -0.98
N ARG A 162 -2.35 -24.04 -1.49
CA ARG A 162 -1.51 -23.18 -0.64
C ARG A 162 -2.35 -22.34 0.32
N ASN A 163 -3.50 -21.84 -0.14
CA ASN A 163 -4.42 -21.08 0.71
C ASN A 163 -5.04 -21.93 1.83
N THR A 164 -5.29 -23.23 1.61
CA THR A 164 -5.86 -24.14 2.63
C THR A 164 -4.95 -24.33 3.85
N TRP A 165 -3.64 -24.10 3.68
CA TRP A 165 -2.67 -24.16 4.78
C TRP A 165 -2.59 -22.89 5.60
N SER A 166 -3.39 -21.86 5.27
CA SER A 166 -3.49 -20.62 6.05
C SER A 166 -4.88 -20.48 6.68
N GLY A 167 -4.92 -19.99 7.92
CA GLY A 167 -6.18 -19.74 8.62
C GLY A 167 -6.97 -18.58 7.98
N SER A 168 -8.30 -18.68 7.95
CA SER A 168 -9.20 -17.59 7.54
C SER A 168 -8.92 -16.98 6.15
N ASN A 169 -8.46 -17.78 5.18
CA ASN A 169 -8.02 -17.35 3.85
C ASN A 169 -6.92 -16.28 3.90
N SER A 170 -6.06 -16.31 4.91
CA SER A 170 -5.06 -15.26 5.11
C SER A 170 -4.02 -15.22 4.00
N PHE A 171 -3.66 -16.34 3.38
CA PHE A 171 -2.77 -16.35 2.20
C PHE A 171 -3.34 -15.48 1.08
N ARG A 172 -4.59 -15.71 0.63
CA ARG A 172 -5.23 -14.86 -0.41
C ARG A 172 -5.31 -13.38 -0.03
N LYS A 173 -5.62 -13.08 1.24
CA LYS A 173 -5.64 -11.70 1.76
C LYS A 173 -4.26 -11.06 1.69
N VAL A 174 -3.22 -11.78 2.08
CA VAL A 174 -1.83 -11.33 2.00
C VAL A 174 -1.41 -11.16 0.55
N THR A 175 -1.68 -12.12 -0.35
CA THR A 175 -1.37 -11.96 -1.79
C THR A 175 -1.94 -10.66 -2.34
N ARG A 176 -3.20 -10.31 -2.00
CA ARG A 176 -3.81 -9.03 -2.38
C ARG A 176 -3.09 -7.82 -1.78
N LEU A 177 -2.74 -7.86 -0.49
CA LEU A 177 -1.96 -6.78 0.16
C LEU A 177 -0.59 -6.57 -0.50
N ILE A 178 0.12 -7.65 -0.87
CA ILE A 178 1.45 -7.54 -1.49
C ILE A 178 1.34 -7.08 -2.95
N LYS A 179 0.31 -7.51 -3.69
CA LYS A 179 -0.01 -6.94 -5.01
C LYS A 179 -0.28 -5.44 -4.90
N TYR A 180 -1.13 -5.04 -3.96
CA TYR A 180 -1.42 -3.63 -3.72
C TYR A 180 -0.16 -2.83 -3.35
N LEU A 181 0.69 -3.37 -2.46
CA LEU A 181 1.98 -2.77 -2.11
C LEU A 181 2.89 -2.59 -3.33
N ARG A 182 2.99 -3.59 -4.21
CA ARG A 182 3.74 -3.50 -5.47
C ARG A 182 3.24 -2.32 -6.31
N ASP A 183 1.93 -2.21 -6.45
CA ASP A 183 1.28 -1.30 -7.40
C ASP A 183 1.27 0.15 -6.89
N ILE A 184 1.08 0.40 -5.59
CA ILE A 184 1.17 1.77 -5.04
C ILE A 184 2.61 2.29 -4.97
N LYS A 185 3.61 1.40 -4.86
CA LYS A 185 5.02 1.80 -4.69
C LYS A 185 5.73 1.94 -6.02
N GLY A 186 5.49 1.02 -6.97
CA GLY A 186 6.16 1.03 -8.26
C GLY A 186 7.68 0.92 -8.20
N THR A 187 8.26 0.49 -7.07
CA THR A 187 9.72 0.52 -6.83
C THR A 187 10.46 -0.73 -7.29
N PHE A 188 9.76 -1.78 -7.73
CA PHE A 188 10.36 -2.99 -8.26
C PHE A 188 9.50 -3.62 -9.36
N LYS A 189 10.14 -4.31 -10.31
CA LYS A 189 9.46 -5.08 -11.35
C LYS A 189 9.28 -6.52 -10.88
N CYS A 190 8.06 -7.03 -10.96
CA CYS A 190 7.73 -8.44 -10.78
C CYS A 190 6.37 -8.66 -11.43
N THR A 191 6.14 -9.73 -12.16
CA THR A 191 4.81 -10.03 -12.73
C THR A 191 3.87 -10.57 -11.65
N SER A 192 2.56 -10.54 -11.88
CA SER A 192 1.59 -11.06 -10.90
C SER A 192 1.76 -12.57 -10.68
N ILE A 193 1.99 -13.34 -11.73
CA ILE A 193 2.20 -14.79 -11.65
C ILE A 193 3.51 -15.12 -10.93
N MET A 194 4.62 -14.46 -11.24
CA MET A 194 5.89 -14.66 -10.54
C MET A 194 5.76 -14.33 -9.04
N LEU A 195 5.17 -13.18 -8.71
CA LEU A 195 4.99 -12.79 -7.30
C LEU A 195 4.13 -13.82 -6.57
N THR A 196 3.00 -14.20 -7.15
CA THR A 196 2.06 -15.12 -6.50
C THR A 196 2.67 -16.51 -6.32
N THR A 197 3.47 -17.00 -7.28
CA THR A 197 4.24 -18.24 -7.15
C THR A 197 5.28 -18.14 -6.04
N LEU A 198 6.07 -17.06 -5.99
CA LEU A 198 7.05 -16.84 -4.93
C LEU A 198 6.40 -16.84 -3.53
N LEU A 199 5.24 -16.18 -3.39
CA LEU A 199 4.48 -16.16 -2.13
C LEU A 199 3.90 -17.54 -1.79
N GLY A 200 3.36 -18.26 -2.77
CA GLY A 200 2.79 -19.60 -2.59
C GLY A 200 3.83 -20.61 -2.12
N GLU A 201 5.08 -20.49 -2.60
CA GLU A 201 6.20 -21.30 -2.13
C GLU A 201 6.72 -20.92 -0.74
N ARG A 202 6.18 -19.87 -0.09
CA ARG A 202 6.49 -19.51 1.31
C ARG A 202 5.44 -20.01 2.30
N VAL A 203 4.43 -20.74 1.83
CA VAL A 203 3.44 -21.42 2.66
C VAL A 203 3.46 -22.91 2.36
N SER A 204 3.43 -23.72 3.40
CA SER A 204 3.53 -25.18 3.32
C SER A 204 2.49 -25.87 4.20
N ALA A 205 2.32 -27.18 4.03
CA ALA A 205 1.42 -27.97 4.87
C ALA A 205 1.75 -27.88 6.38
N PHE A 206 3.01 -27.60 6.75
CA PHE A 206 3.42 -27.40 8.14
C PHE A 206 2.84 -26.13 8.78
N ASP A 207 2.33 -25.20 7.97
CA ASP A 207 1.68 -23.98 8.45
C ASP A 207 0.21 -24.22 8.82
N GLN A 208 -0.37 -25.36 8.43
CA GLN A 208 -1.77 -25.63 8.71
C GLN A 208 -2.05 -25.61 10.22
N ASN A 209 -3.01 -24.79 10.63
CA ASN A 209 -3.35 -24.52 12.04
C ASN A 209 -2.23 -23.87 12.88
N SER A 210 -1.15 -23.41 12.25
CA SER A 210 -0.06 -22.71 12.94
C SER A 210 -0.45 -21.28 13.31
N ALA A 211 0.03 -20.82 14.47
CA ALA A 211 -0.10 -19.43 14.90
C ALA A 211 0.53 -18.44 13.91
N ASN A 212 1.54 -18.86 13.15
CA ASN A 212 2.24 -18.03 12.16
C ASN A 212 1.36 -17.63 10.97
N VAL A 213 0.26 -18.35 10.73
CA VAL A 213 -0.67 -18.06 9.64
C VAL A 213 -2.14 -18.00 10.10
N ALA A 214 -2.36 -17.73 11.38
CA ALA A 214 -3.69 -17.71 11.99
C ALA A 214 -4.53 -16.50 11.54
N ASP A 215 -3.89 -15.35 11.33
CA ASP A 215 -4.51 -14.09 10.97
C ASP A 215 -3.70 -13.33 9.91
N THR A 216 -4.36 -12.40 9.20
CA THR A 216 -3.78 -11.67 8.06
C THR A 216 -2.48 -10.92 8.38
N PRO A 217 -2.38 -10.08 9.44
CA PRO A 217 -1.13 -9.38 9.74
C PRO A 217 0.01 -10.33 10.13
N THR A 218 -0.29 -11.42 10.86
CA THR A 218 0.72 -12.42 11.20
C THR A 218 1.20 -13.17 9.96
N THR A 219 0.26 -13.62 9.10
CA THR A 219 0.59 -14.25 7.81
C THR A 219 1.41 -13.32 6.91
N LEU A 220 1.07 -12.02 6.86
CA LEU A 220 1.81 -11.03 6.08
C LEU A 220 3.28 -10.99 6.53
N LYS A 221 3.51 -10.83 7.84
CA LYS A 221 4.86 -10.80 8.41
C LYS A 221 5.60 -12.10 8.10
N THR A 222 5.00 -13.27 8.39
CA THR A 222 5.63 -14.57 8.18
C THR A 222 6.00 -14.82 6.72
N ILE A 223 5.10 -14.50 5.77
CA ILE A 223 5.38 -14.70 4.35
C ILE A 223 6.47 -13.73 3.86
N PHE A 224 6.45 -12.47 4.31
CA PHE A 224 7.50 -11.51 3.96
C PHE A 224 8.86 -11.90 4.52
N ASP A 225 8.92 -12.36 5.77
CA ASP A 225 10.14 -12.88 6.40
C ASP A 225 10.76 -13.99 5.55
N ARG A 226 9.96 -15.01 5.24
CA ARG A 226 10.42 -16.16 4.44
C ARG A 226 10.77 -15.79 3.00
N LEU A 227 10.03 -14.84 2.40
CA LEU A 227 10.34 -14.35 1.06
C LEU A 227 11.68 -13.62 1.05
N ASP A 228 11.91 -12.73 2.00
CA ASP A 228 13.17 -12.01 2.13
C ASP A 228 14.33 -12.97 2.39
N ASP A 229 14.21 -13.90 3.35
CA ASP A 229 15.26 -14.90 3.62
C ASP A 229 15.62 -15.69 2.34
N TRP A 230 14.61 -16.12 1.58
CA TRP A 230 14.82 -16.85 0.33
C TRP A 230 15.52 -16.00 -0.75
N LEU A 231 15.15 -14.71 -0.84
CA LEU A 231 15.76 -13.74 -1.74
C LEU A 231 17.20 -13.45 -1.31
N GLN A 232 17.47 -13.14 -0.04
CA GLN A 232 18.81 -12.82 0.47
C GLN A 232 19.78 -14.01 0.37
N ALA A 233 19.28 -15.25 0.41
CA ALA A 233 20.10 -16.44 0.16
C ALA A 233 20.52 -16.65 -1.31
N ARG A 234 19.96 -15.90 -2.27
CA ARG A 234 20.18 -16.10 -3.72
C ARG A 234 20.65 -14.83 -4.40
N GLU A 235 21.96 -14.67 -4.55
CA GLU A 235 22.52 -13.47 -5.19
C GLU A 235 22.25 -13.41 -6.69
N VAL A 236 22.35 -14.56 -7.35
CA VAL A 236 22.07 -14.71 -8.77
C VAL A 236 20.58 -14.98 -8.96
N LYS A 237 19.98 -14.38 -10.00
CA LYS A 237 18.59 -14.54 -10.38
C LYS A 237 18.26 -16.03 -10.53
N PRO A 238 17.35 -16.56 -9.70
CA PRO A 238 16.91 -17.94 -9.83
C PRO A 238 15.88 -18.07 -10.94
N MET A 239 15.72 -19.29 -11.44
CA MET A 239 14.50 -19.70 -12.14
C MET A 239 13.33 -19.73 -11.15
N VAL A 240 12.16 -19.23 -11.55
CA VAL A 240 10.91 -19.35 -10.81
C VAL A 240 9.96 -20.24 -11.62
N SER A 241 10.11 -21.54 -11.44
CA SER A 241 9.36 -22.53 -12.21
C SER A 241 7.86 -22.48 -11.93
N ASN A 242 7.05 -22.77 -12.95
CA ASN A 242 5.67 -23.17 -12.73
C ASN A 242 5.65 -24.47 -11.90
N PRO A 243 5.00 -24.49 -10.73
CA PRO A 243 4.96 -25.66 -9.84
C PRO A 243 4.25 -26.88 -10.45
N CYS A 244 3.51 -26.68 -11.54
CA CYS A 244 2.75 -27.71 -12.25
C CYS A 244 3.32 -27.99 -13.66
N LEU A 245 4.28 -27.19 -14.11
CA LEU A 245 4.94 -27.33 -15.41
C LEU A 245 6.39 -26.87 -15.31
N TYR A 246 7.26 -27.70 -14.72
CA TYR A 246 8.60 -27.30 -14.29
C TYR A 246 9.52 -26.70 -15.38
N GLY A 247 9.23 -26.94 -16.65
CA GLY A 247 9.97 -26.34 -17.78
C GLY A 247 9.62 -24.88 -18.08
N GLU A 248 8.55 -24.34 -17.48
CA GLU A 248 8.13 -22.94 -17.63
C GLU A 248 8.75 -22.08 -16.52
N ASP A 249 9.50 -21.03 -16.88
CA ASP A 249 10.11 -20.08 -15.96
C ASP A 249 9.36 -18.74 -15.95
N PHE A 250 8.68 -18.41 -14.85
CA PHE A 250 7.99 -17.13 -14.68
C PHE A 250 8.93 -15.94 -14.44
N ALA A 251 10.23 -16.18 -14.25
CA ALA A 251 11.25 -15.15 -14.13
C ALA A 251 12.10 -14.97 -15.40
N SER A 252 11.68 -15.55 -16.53
CA SER A 252 12.40 -15.48 -17.82
C SER A 252 12.65 -14.04 -18.28
N ASP A 253 11.64 -13.18 -18.19
CA ASP A 253 11.68 -11.76 -18.61
C ASP A 253 12.33 -10.81 -17.59
N MET A 254 12.80 -11.34 -16.45
CA MET A 254 13.47 -10.56 -15.42
C MET A 254 14.98 -10.56 -15.63
N THR A 255 15.60 -9.37 -15.63
CA THR A 255 17.06 -9.26 -15.67
C THR A 255 17.69 -9.44 -14.29
N GLN A 256 19.00 -9.70 -14.22
CA GLN A 256 19.74 -9.77 -12.96
C GLN A 256 19.63 -8.47 -12.14
N ASP A 257 19.69 -7.31 -12.78
CA ASP A 257 19.56 -6.01 -12.08
C ASP A 257 18.16 -5.78 -11.52
N GLN A 258 17.12 -6.16 -12.28
CA GLN A 258 15.74 -6.11 -11.79
C GLN A 258 15.54 -7.03 -10.59
N TYR A 259 16.16 -8.21 -10.61
CA TYR A 259 16.18 -9.15 -9.49
C TYR A 259 16.93 -8.57 -8.28
N ALA A 260 18.13 -8.02 -8.46
CA ALA A 260 18.89 -7.38 -7.37
C ALA A 260 18.10 -6.23 -6.71
N ASN A 261 17.37 -5.44 -7.51
CA ASN A 261 16.46 -4.42 -7.00
C ASN A 261 15.28 -5.02 -6.23
N LEU A 262 14.63 -6.08 -6.74
CA LEU A 262 13.57 -6.80 -6.01
C LEU A 262 14.06 -7.24 -4.62
N ARG A 263 15.25 -7.86 -4.53
CA ARG A 263 15.85 -8.29 -3.24
C ARG A 263 16.04 -7.13 -2.28
N THR A 264 16.63 -6.04 -2.76
CA THR A 264 16.90 -4.84 -1.95
C THR A 264 15.60 -4.20 -1.42
N VAL A 265 14.57 -4.14 -2.27
CA VAL A 265 13.29 -3.53 -1.91
C VAL A 265 12.49 -4.42 -0.96
N ILE A 266 12.43 -5.74 -1.19
CA ILE A 266 11.75 -6.67 -0.29
C ILE A 266 12.42 -6.68 1.09
N HIS A 267 13.75 -6.65 1.16
CA HIS A 267 14.49 -6.56 2.42
C HIS A 267 14.13 -5.30 3.21
N ARG A 268 14.07 -4.16 2.52
CA ARG A 268 13.63 -2.89 3.12
C ARG A 268 12.19 -2.98 3.66
N TYR A 269 11.29 -3.57 2.89
CA TYR A 269 9.88 -3.69 3.27
C TYR A 269 9.66 -4.65 4.42
N ARG A 270 10.45 -5.74 4.51
CA ARG A 270 10.48 -6.60 5.70
C ARG A 270 10.77 -5.79 6.95
N GLY A 271 11.83 -4.97 6.93
CA GLY A 271 12.16 -4.10 8.07
C GLY A 271 11.00 -3.18 8.48
N TRP A 272 10.30 -2.57 7.52
CA TRP A 272 9.14 -1.73 7.82
C TRP A 272 7.96 -2.51 8.41
N ILE A 273 7.71 -3.73 7.91
CA ILE A 273 6.66 -4.62 8.41
C ILE A 273 6.98 -5.07 9.84
N ASP A 274 8.23 -5.46 10.11
CA ASP A 274 8.68 -5.85 11.44
C ASP A 274 8.57 -4.71 12.44
N ASP A 275 9.03 -3.52 12.07
CA ASP A 275 8.93 -2.31 12.89
C ASP A 275 7.47 -1.98 13.24
N ALA A 276 6.56 -2.10 12.27
CA ALA A 276 5.14 -1.83 12.45
C ALA A 276 4.48 -2.90 13.32
N PHE A 277 4.79 -4.17 13.08
CA PHE A 277 4.21 -5.31 13.78
C PHE A 277 4.69 -5.39 15.23
N ALA A 278 5.95 -5.08 15.53
CA ALA A 278 6.53 -5.11 16.86
C ALA A 278 6.20 -3.88 17.72
N GLU A 279 5.81 -2.75 17.10
CA GLU A 279 5.50 -1.51 17.82
C GLU A 279 4.37 -1.71 18.85
N THR A 280 4.57 -1.18 20.06
CA THR A 280 3.64 -1.34 21.19
C THR A 280 2.67 -0.16 21.32
N ASP A 281 3.07 1.02 20.85
CA ASP A 281 2.19 2.18 20.78
C ASP A 281 1.26 2.08 19.55
N ARG A 282 -0.06 2.18 19.79
CA ARG A 282 -1.07 1.98 18.75
C ARG A 282 -0.94 3.01 17.62
N SER A 283 -0.76 4.29 17.95
CA SER A 283 -0.73 5.37 16.97
C SER A 283 0.57 5.34 16.16
N GLU A 284 1.71 5.00 16.79
CA GLU A 284 2.96 4.75 16.09
C GLU A 284 2.90 3.52 15.20
N SER A 285 2.29 2.41 15.66
CA SER A 285 2.15 1.20 14.86
C SER A 285 1.31 1.46 13.61
N ILE A 286 0.20 2.22 13.73
CA ILE A 286 -0.60 2.67 12.58
C ILE A 286 0.23 3.52 11.61
N GLY A 287 0.99 4.49 12.12
CA GLY A 287 1.87 5.33 11.30
C GLY A 287 2.94 4.52 10.54
N LYS A 288 3.51 3.50 11.18
CA LYS A 288 4.45 2.57 10.55
C LYS A 288 3.77 1.70 9.49
N TRP A 289 2.54 1.25 9.72
CA TRP A 289 1.76 0.56 8.68
C TRP A 289 1.40 1.46 7.50
N GLN A 290 1.11 2.74 7.72
CA GLN A 290 0.93 3.72 6.64
C GLN A 290 2.20 3.95 5.82
N ARG A 291 3.40 3.76 6.40
CA ARG A 291 4.65 3.75 5.62
C ARG A 291 4.68 2.59 4.63
N VAL A 292 4.21 1.41 5.04
CA VAL A 292 4.12 0.22 4.19
C VAL A 292 3.04 0.43 3.13
N PHE A 293 1.79 0.64 3.54
CA PHE A 293 0.61 0.58 2.66
C PHE A 293 0.05 1.93 2.19
N GLY A 294 0.65 3.05 2.58
CA GLY A 294 0.14 4.39 2.26
C GLY A 294 -0.91 4.90 3.26
N GLU A 295 -1.33 6.15 3.08
CA GLU A 295 -2.22 6.87 4.02
C GLU A 295 -3.63 6.29 4.12
N ALA A 296 -4.05 5.51 3.12
CA ALA A 296 -5.35 4.87 3.11
C ALA A 296 -5.49 3.82 4.24
N PHE A 297 -4.38 3.25 4.70
CA PHE A 297 -4.40 2.34 5.85
C PHE A 297 -4.85 3.07 7.12
N ALA A 298 -5.96 2.64 7.70
CA ALA A 298 -6.57 3.19 8.92
C ALA A 298 -6.90 4.70 8.85
N LYS A 299 -7.18 5.23 7.65
CA LYS A 299 -7.47 6.65 7.40
C LYS A 299 -8.48 7.25 8.37
N ASP A 300 -9.60 6.58 8.62
CA ASP A 300 -10.66 7.11 9.49
C ASP A 300 -10.21 7.18 10.96
N VAL A 301 -9.48 6.17 11.43
CA VAL A 301 -8.90 6.15 12.78
C VAL A 301 -7.92 7.31 12.96
N VAL A 302 -7.10 7.56 11.94
CA VAL A 302 -6.15 8.69 11.93
C VAL A 302 -6.89 10.02 12.03
N LEU A 303 -7.94 10.20 11.23
CA LEU A 303 -8.76 11.42 11.24
C LEU A 303 -9.51 11.62 12.56
N GLU A 304 -9.96 10.54 13.19
CA GLU A 304 -10.60 10.58 14.52
C GLU A 304 -9.58 10.95 15.61
N GLU A 305 -8.43 10.27 15.67
CA GLU A 305 -7.40 10.55 16.68
C GLU A 305 -6.85 11.99 16.59
N ALA A 306 -6.70 12.53 15.38
CA ALA A 306 -6.26 13.91 15.16
C ALA A 306 -7.24 14.96 15.72
N VAL A 307 -8.52 14.62 15.85
CA VAL A 307 -9.58 15.50 16.39
C VAL A 307 -9.83 15.24 17.88
N GLU A 308 -9.69 14.00 18.32
CA GLU A 308 -10.03 13.57 19.68
C GLU A 308 -8.90 13.75 20.70
N VAL A 309 -7.81 14.46 20.34
CA VAL A 309 -6.76 14.86 21.28
C VAL A 309 -7.34 15.55 22.53
N SER A 310 -8.48 16.25 22.38
CA SER A 310 -9.20 16.86 23.50
C SER A 310 -9.79 15.83 24.48
N LYS A 311 -10.29 14.67 24.02
CA LYS A 311 -10.80 13.60 24.92
C LYS A 311 -9.69 13.04 25.80
N THR A 312 -8.52 12.79 25.21
CA THR A 312 -7.35 12.31 25.98
C THR A 312 -6.89 13.36 26.99
N ALA A 313 -6.95 14.64 26.62
CA ALA A 313 -6.63 15.73 27.53
C ALA A 313 -7.62 15.86 28.69
N VAL A 314 -8.93 15.63 28.46
CA VAL A 314 -9.94 15.53 29.53
C VAL A 314 -9.58 14.40 30.50
N ALA A 315 -9.17 13.23 30.01
CA ALA A 315 -8.75 12.13 30.87
C ALA A 315 -7.50 12.50 31.70
N SER A 316 -6.49 13.12 31.09
CA SER A 316 -5.31 13.62 31.80
C SER A 316 -5.68 14.68 32.85
N ALA A 317 -6.57 15.61 32.52
CA ALA A 317 -7.04 16.62 33.45
C ALA A 317 -7.76 15.99 34.66
N ARG A 318 -8.65 15.03 34.45
CA ARG A 318 -9.34 14.34 35.56
C ARG A 318 -8.40 13.51 36.43
N GLN A 319 -7.36 12.93 35.82
CA GLN A 319 -6.37 12.16 36.56
C GLN A 319 -5.51 13.07 37.47
N VAL A 320 -5.13 14.25 36.98
CA VAL A 320 -4.23 15.17 37.71
C VAL A 320 -4.98 16.09 38.67
N PHE A 321 -6.16 16.60 38.27
CA PHE A 321 -6.94 17.62 39.00
C PHE A 321 -8.21 17.07 39.65
N GLY A 322 -8.45 15.76 39.53
CA GLY A 322 -9.60 15.08 40.13
C GLY A 322 -10.84 15.05 39.23
N ALA A 323 -11.77 14.15 39.57
CA ALA A 323 -12.93 13.81 38.75
C ALA A 323 -13.93 14.97 38.55
N ILE A 324 -13.96 15.94 39.46
CA ILE A 324 -14.87 17.10 39.44
C ILE A 324 -14.32 18.30 38.65
N ALA A 325 -13.12 18.20 38.06
CA ALA A 325 -12.52 19.29 37.31
C ALA A 325 -13.40 19.69 36.10
N ASP A 326 -13.60 21.00 35.91
CA ASP A 326 -14.31 21.53 34.74
C ASP A 326 -13.49 21.26 33.46
N THR A 327 -13.88 20.18 32.79
CA THR A 327 -13.26 19.64 31.59
C THR A 327 -14.05 19.98 30.33
N SER A 328 -14.90 21.00 30.40
CA SER A 328 -15.62 21.54 29.23
C SER A 328 -14.67 22.20 28.23
N GLY A 329 -14.98 22.11 26.94
CA GLY A 329 -14.21 22.77 25.88
C GLY A 329 -13.19 21.87 25.18
N ASP A 330 -12.40 22.48 24.30
CA ASP A 330 -11.35 21.81 23.54
C ASP A 330 -10.00 21.84 24.26
N LEU A 331 -9.00 21.21 23.65
CA LEU A 331 -7.64 21.17 24.21
C LEU A 331 -7.04 22.56 24.47
N VAL A 332 -7.36 23.58 23.67
CA VAL A 332 -6.86 24.94 23.89
C VAL A 332 -7.48 25.53 25.17
N THR A 333 -8.79 25.34 25.37
CA THR A 333 -9.48 25.71 26.61
C THR A 333 -8.90 24.99 27.83
N LEU A 334 -8.68 23.67 27.72
CA LEU A 334 -8.10 22.88 28.80
C LEU A 334 -6.67 23.31 29.12
N LEU A 335 -5.86 23.61 28.10
CA LEU A 335 -4.51 24.13 28.26
C LEU A 335 -4.51 25.48 28.98
N GLY A 336 -5.44 26.38 28.66
CA GLY A 336 -5.56 27.66 29.35
C GLY A 336 -5.94 27.52 30.82
N ARG A 337 -6.80 26.55 31.16
CA ARG A 337 -7.23 26.31 32.55
C ARG A 337 -6.21 25.58 33.39
N PHE A 338 -5.57 24.58 32.81
CA PHE A 338 -4.78 23.61 33.55
C PHE A 338 -3.31 23.60 33.16
N GLY A 339 -2.85 24.40 32.20
CA GLY A 339 -1.45 24.42 31.76
C GLY A 339 -1.00 23.15 31.02
N ALA A 340 0.29 23.07 30.68
CA ALA A 340 0.82 22.06 29.75
C ALA A 340 0.68 20.59 30.20
N GLN A 341 0.36 20.35 31.47
CA GLN A 341 0.16 19.01 32.04
C GLN A 341 -1.08 18.27 31.52
N VAL A 342 -2.04 18.95 30.88
CA VAL A 342 -3.16 18.29 30.20
C VAL A 342 -2.85 17.89 28.76
N ILE A 343 -1.68 18.27 28.24
CA ILE A 343 -1.29 17.91 26.88
C ILE A 343 -1.01 16.40 26.83
N PRO A 344 -1.74 15.64 26.00
CA PRO A 344 -1.56 14.20 25.94
C PRO A 344 -0.15 13.83 25.48
N ARG A 345 0.47 12.84 26.13
CA ARG A 345 1.77 12.31 25.68
C ARG A 345 1.73 11.80 24.23
N GLY A 346 0.59 11.25 23.81
CA GLY A 346 0.36 10.77 22.44
C GLY A 346 0.39 11.85 21.36
N ILE A 347 0.35 13.15 21.71
CA ILE A 347 0.44 14.25 20.73
C ILE A 347 1.75 14.21 19.92
N ARG A 348 2.77 13.53 20.43
CA ARG A 348 4.10 13.38 19.83
C ARG A 348 4.13 12.33 18.70
N ASN A 349 3.11 11.49 18.66
CA ASN A 349 3.08 10.21 17.96
C ASN A 349 1.77 10.03 17.16
N LEU A 350 1.15 11.14 16.74
CA LEU A 350 -0.16 11.09 16.08
C LEU A 350 -0.06 10.30 14.76
N PRO A 351 -1.09 9.52 14.38
CA PRO A 351 -0.98 8.65 13.22
C PRO A 351 -0.72 9.37 11.89
N HIS A 352 -1.22 10.59 11.68
CA HIS A 352 -0.96 11.37 10.45
C HIS A 352 0.39 12.09 10.44
N MET A 353 1.17 12.07 11.52
CA MET A 353 2.52 12.62 11.50
C MET A 353 3.40 11.79 10.55
N ARG A 354 3.87 12.32 9.43
CA ARG A 354 4.74 11.55 8.54
C ARG A 354 5.99 11.12 9.25
N ARG A 355 6.36 9.85 9.05
CA ARG A 355 7.57 9.26 9.62
C ARG A 355 8.74 9.53 8.67
N PRO A 356 9.96 9.76 9.21
CA PRO A 356 11.15 10.00 8.39
C PRO A 356 11.33 9.01 7.25
N THR A 357 11.58 9.53 6.05
CA THR A 357 11.93 8.72 4.87
C THR A 357 13.43 8.48 4.74
N TRP A 358 14.23 9.32 5.40
CA TRP A 358 15.68 9.21 5.53
C TRP A 358 16.10 8.18 6.59
N GLN A 359 17.38 7.80 6.59
CA GLN A 359 17.89 6.90 7.62
C GLN A 359 17.99 7.63 8.95
N VAL A 360 17.66 6.95 10.06
CA VAL A 360 17.75 7.53 11.39
C VAL A 360 18.98 6.95 12.10
N SER A 361 19.92 7.80 12.53
CA SER A 361 21.06 7.33 13.31
C SER A 361 20.58 6.78 14.66
N PRO A 362 20.98 5.56 15.05
CA PRO A 362 20.63 5.01 16.36
C PRO A 362 21.29 5.80 17.50
N THR A 363 22.40 6.48 17.20
CA THR A 363 23.10 7.39 18.11
C THR A 363 23.10 8.79 17.49
N PRO A 364 22.13 9.65 17.84
CA PRO A 364 22.11 11.05 17.40
C PRO A 364 23.39 11.75 17.88
N SER A 365 24.12 12.36 16.95
CA SER A 365 25.36 13.10 17.27
C SER A 365 25.12 14.59 17.50
N MET A 366 23.88 15.06 17.33
CA MET A 366 23.51 16.46 17.50
C MET A 366 22.22 16.61 18.32
N SER A 367 22.31 17.40 19.39
CA SER A 367 21.13 17.86 20.14
C SER A 367 20.56 19.13 19.51
N VAL A 368 19.26 19.09 19.20
CA VAL A 368 18.55 20.13 18.44
C VAL A 368 17.47 20.75 19.32
N VAL A 369 17.44 22.08 19.37
CA VAL A 369 16.46 22.85 20.13
C VAL A 369 15.71 23.77 19.17
N VAL A 370 14.39 23.85 19.31
CA VAL A 370 13.56 24.80 18.57
C VAL A 370 13.34 26.04 19.44
N LYS A 371 13.68 27.20 18.90
CA LYS A 371 13.27 28.51 19.42
C LYS A 371 12.21 29.10 18.51
N ALA A 372 11.33 29.94 19.05
CA ALA A 372 10.26 30.53 18.28
C ALA A 372 9.99 31.99 18.66
N GLU A 373 9.60 32.77 17.66
CA GLU A 373 9.34 34.20 17.76
C GLU A 373 7.99 34.51 17.10
N LEU A 374 7.16 35.35 17.74
CA LEU A 374 5.86 35.78 17.25
C LEU A 374 5.95 37.13 16.54
N TYR A 375 5.27 37.26 15.41
CA TYR A 375 5.27 38.43 14.54
C TYR A 375 3.84 38.85 14.17
N ALA A 376 3.66 40.15 13.93
CA ALA A 376 2.39 40.66 13.41
C ALA A 376 2.17 40.28 11.94
N SER A 377 3.22 40.29 11.12
CA SER A 377 3.23 39.88 9.72
C SER A 377 4.49 39.08 9.40
N ARG A 378 4.47 38.25 8.35
CA ARG A 378 5.62 37.40 8.00
C ARG A 378 6.88 38.25 7.79
N GLY A 379 7.89 38.05 8.64
CA GLY A 379 9.19 38.73 8.55
C GLY A 379 9.24 40.16 9.11
N PHE A 380 8.13 40.74 9.58
CA PHE A 380 8.09 42.13 10.03
C PHE A 380 7.34 42.27 11.36
N ASN A 381 7.74 43.28 12.16
CA ASN A 381 7.11 43.62 13.43
C ASN A 381 7.11 42.44 14.42
N LYS A 382 8.32 42.08 14.88
CA LYS A 382 8.50 41.10 15.97
C LYS A 382 7.75 41.60 17.22
N LEU A 383 6.89 40.75 17.77
CA LEU A 383 6.11 41.05 18.96
C LEU A 383 6.84 40.58 20.23
N ARG A 384 7.21 39.29 20.29
CA ARG A 384 7.93 38.69 21.42
C ARG A 384 8.50 37.31 21.07
N ASP A 385 9.40 36.82 21.90
CA ASP A 385 9.75 35.40 21.93
C ASP A 385 8.62 34.60 22.57
N ILE A 386 8.43 33.35 22.12
CA ILE A 386 7.37 32.47 22.63
C ILE A 386 7.95 31.16 23.14
N ASN A 387 7.30 30.60 24.15
CA ASN A 387 7.63 29.28 24.68
C ASN A 387 6.68 28.23 24.11
N SER A 388 7.12 26.97 24.17
CA SER A 388 6.28 25.83 23.80
C SER A 388 5.04 25.80 24.70
N ALA A 389 3.88 25.57 24.09
CA ALA A 389 2.55 25.59 24.71
C ALA A 389 2.03 26.97 25.15
N ASP A 390 2.67 28.08 24.75
CA ASP A 390 2.05 29.40 24.81
C ASP A 390 0.75 29.41 23.99
N ILE A 391 -0.30 30.03 24.54
CA ILE A 391 -1.55 30.30 23.83
C ILE A 391 -1.40 31.61 23.06
N LEU A 392 -1.68 31.57 21.75
CA LEU A 392 -1.39 32.65 20.82
C LEU A 392 -2.65 33.07 20.06
N PRO A 393 -2.81 34.38 19.77
CA PRO A 393 -3.95 34.87 19.03
C PRO A 393 -3.88 34.45 17.55
N PRO A 394 -5.02 34.18 16.90
CA PRO A 394 -5.07 33.83 15.49
C PRO A 394 -4.63 35.00 14.60
N GLY A 395 -4.29 34.69 13.34
CA GLY A 395 -3.90 35.66 12.31
C GLY A 395 -2.46 36.17 12.41
N ARG A 396 -1.70 35.76 13.43
CA ARG A 396 -0.27 36.10 13.59
C ARG A 396 0.64 35.11 12.86
N TRP A 397 1.93 35.44 12.83
CA TRP A 397 2.99 34.61 12.25
C TRP A 397 3.98 34.16 13.29
N VAL A 398 4.43 32.92 13.21
CA VAL A 398 5.50 32.37 14.04
C VAL A 398 6.69 32.03 13.14
N GLN A 399 7.88 32.44 13.56
CA GLN A 399 9.13 31.94 13.00
C GLN A 399 9.76 30.96 13.97
N PHE A 400 9.93 29.72 13.54
CA PHE A 400 10.74 28.73 14.24
C PHE A 400 12.19 28.81 13.76
N ARG A 401 13.11 28.52 14.67
CA ARG A 401 14.55 28.40 14.42
C ARG A 401 15.10 27.18 15.12
N ALA A 402 15.74 26.30 14.36
CA ALA A 402 16.47 25.15 14.90
C ALA A 402 17.90 25.59 15.27
N THR A 403 18.30 25.30 16.51
CA THR A 403 19.64 25.59 17.04
C THR A 403 20.26 24.34 17.63
N ALA A 404 21.58 24.30 17.72
CA ALA A 404 22.26 23.34 18.60
C ALA A 404 21.92 23.62 20.08
N ALA A 405 22.20 22.67 20.97
CA ALA A 405 21.94 22.82 22.41
C ALA A 405 22.61 24.06 23.04
N ASN A 406 23.77 24.48 22.53
CA ASN A 406 24.47 25.70 22.95
C ASN A 406 23.90 26.99 22.35
N GLY A 407 22.81 26.90 21.58
CA GLY A 407 22.13 28.05 20.96
C GLY A 407 22.72 28.50 19.63
N LEU A 408 23.79 27.86 19.12
CA LEU A 408 24.35 28.19 17.81
C LEU A 408 23.38 27.81 16.68
N PRO A 409 23.28 28.65 15.63
CA PRO A 409 22.41 28.38 14.50
C PRO A 409 22.91 27.21 13.66
N LEU A 410 21.99 26.41 13.14
CA LEU A 410 22.28 25.27 12.28
C LEU A 410 22.34 25.70 10.81
N ILE A 411 23.41 26.41 10.44
CA ILE A 411 23.60 27.04 9.11
C ILE A 411 24.70 26.38 8.26
N GLY A 412 25.33 25.31 8.76
CA GLY A 412 26.39 24.60 8.05
C GLY A 412 25.90 23.93 6.76
N GLU A 413 26.79 23.77 5.78
CA GLU A 413 26.42 23.24 4.46
C GLU A 413 26.31 21.71 4.40
N GLU A 414 26.86 21.04 5.42
CA GLU A 414 26.93 19.57 5.56
C GLU A 414 25.56 18.91 5.85
N TYR A 415 24.59 19.69 6.30
CA TYR A 415 23.29 19.20 6.70
C TYR A 415 22.14 20.11 6.23
N ASP A 416 20.98 19.51 6.05
CA ASP A 416 19.71 20.19 5.83
C ASP A 416 18.84 20.09 7.08
N VAL A 417 18.01 21.12 7.31
CA VAL A 417 17.00 21.10 8.37
C VAL A 417 15.63 20.98 7.73
N GLN A 418 14.98 19.85 7.99
CA GLN A 418 13.58 19.58 7.63
C GLN A 418 12.68 19.82 8.84
N TRP A 419 11.48 20.32 8.58
CA TRP A 419 10.48 20.63 9.59
C TRP A 419 9.27 19.74 9.42
N ARG A 420 8.82 19.09 10.48
CA ARG A 420 7.49 18.46 10.49
C ARG A 420 6.51 19.40 11.16
N ILE A 421 5.45 19.76 10.45
CA ILE A 421 4.39 20.62 10.97
C ILE A 421 3.12 19.80 11.05
N THR A 422 2.63 19.61 12.27
CA THR A 422 1.44 18.80 12.54
C THR A 422 0.31 19.63 13.11
N ASN A 423 -0.75 19.75 12.32
CA ASN A 423 -1.97 20.42 12.75
C ASN A 423 -2.91 19.39 13.39
N THR A 424 -3.71 19.85 14.35
CA THR A 424 -4.66 19.03 15.12
C THR A 424 -5.95 19.81 15.34
N GLY A 425 -7.00 19.12 15.79
CA GLY A 425 -8.25 19.75 16.19
C GLY A 425 -9.26 19.93 15.05
N ARG A 426 -10.47 20.33 15.46
CA ARG A 426 -11.66 20.36 14.58
C ARG A 426 -11.54 21.39 13.47
N VAL A 427 -10.97 22.56 13.76
CA VAL A 427 -10.86 23.66 12.77
C VAL A 427 -9.91 23.27 11.64
N ALA A 428 -8.76 22.68 11.96
CA ALA A 428 -7.83 22.16 10.95
C ALA A 428 -8.47 21.06 10.10
N ARG A 429 -9.23 20.14 10.71
CA ARG A 429 -9.99 19.10 9.97
C ARG A 429 -11.01 19.70 9.00
N ALA A 430 -11.81 20.68 9.45
CA ALA A 430 -12.84 21.30 8.62
C ALA A 430 -12.26 21.98 7.36
N HIS A 431 -11.00 22.41 7.41
CA HIS A 431 -10.28 23.03 6.29
C HIS A 431 -9.39 22.04 5.52
N ASN A 432 -9.49 20.73 5.76
CA ASN A 432 -8.58 19.71 5.22
C ASN A 432 -7.09 20.03 5.46
N ALA A 433 -6.80 20.68 6.59
CA ALA A 433 -5.50 21.20 6.96
C ALA A 433 -4.87 20.41 8.13
N LEU A 434 -5.23 19.13 8.33
CA LEU A 434 -4.54 18.22 9.26
C LEU A 434 -3.18 17.81 8.70
N ARG A 435 -2.26 18.78 8.58
CA ARG A 435 -0.89 18.56 8.13
C ARG A 435 -0.17 17.59 9.07
N GLY A 436 0.79 16.87 8.52
CA GLY A 436 1.79 16.07 9.24
C GLY A 436 3.07 15.85 8.42
N GLU A 437 3.21 16.56 7.30
CA GLU A 437 4.27 16.39 6.31
C GLU A 437 5.59 17.04 6.72
N PHE A 438 6.65 16.71 5.98
CA PHE A 438 7.95 17.38 6.10
C PHE A 438 8.06 18.55 5.12
N TYR A 439 8.65 19.64 5.59
CA TYR A 439 8.87 20.87 4.85
C TYR A 439 10.34 21.27 4.95
N PRO A 440 10.97 21.71 3.85
CA PRO A 440 12.30 22.29 3.94
C PRO A 440 12.25 23.59 4.76
N SER A 441 13.39 23.98 5.32
CA SER A 441 13.53 25.30 5.92
C SER A 441 13.30 26.41 4.88
N ASP A 442 12.59 27.47 5.24
CA ASP A 442 12.45 28.69 4.42
C ASP A 442 13.82 29.35 4.18
N THR A 443 14.69 29.26 5.19
CA THR A 443 16.10 29.67 5.14
C THR A 443 16.83 28.78 6.14
N ARG A 444 18.03 28.27 5.81
CA ARG A 444 18.84 27.32 6.62
C ARG A 444 18.48 27.26 8.12
N GLY A 445 17.63 26.30 8.51
CA GLY A 445 17.24 26.10 9.91
C GLY A 445 16.07 26.95 10.42
N TYR A 446 15.31 27.63 9.56
CA TYR A 446 14.17 28.48 9.90
C TYR A 446 12.90 28.02 9.19
N ARG A 447 11.76 28.19 9.85
CA ARG A 447 10.44 27.90 9.27
C ARG A 447 9.42 28.95 9.68
N TRP A 448 8.66 29.46 8.72
CA TRP A 448 7.52 30.35 8.97
C TRP A 448 6.20 29.59 8.92
N GLU A 449 5.35 29.84 9.91
CA GLU A 449 3.98 29.31 9.97
C GLU A 449 2.99 30.42 10.36
N ARG A 450 1.79 30.38 9.79
CA ARG A 450 0.70 31.29 10.12
C ARG A 450 -0.26 30.62 11.11
N LEU A 451 -0.71 31.37 12.11
CA LEU A 451 -1.64 30.90 13.13
C LEU A 451 -3.08 31.01 12.62
N GLU A 452 -3.55 30.00 11.88
CA GLU A 452 -4.86 30.03 11.23
C GLU A 452 -5.93 29.17 11.91
N TYR A 453 -5.54 28.02 12.46
CA TYR A 453 -6.50 27.00 12.91
C TYR A 453 -6.48 26.92 14.43
N ARG A 454 -7.61 27.13 15.09
CA ARG A 454 -7.72 26.89 16.54
C ARG A 454 -7.39 25.43 16.85
N GLY A 455 -6.43 25.22 17.77
CA GLY A 455 -5.93 23.90 18.15
C GLY A 455 -4.53 23.95 18.77
N VAL A 456 -4.00 22.78 19.17
CA VAL A 456 -2.62 22.65 19.67
C VAL A 456 -1.79 21.88 18.66
N HIS A 457 -0.96 22.61 17.92
CA HIS A 457 -0.16 22.11 16.80
C HIS A 457 1.27 21.80 17.24
N VAL A 458 1.98 21.05 16.41
CA VAL A 458 3.34 20.59 16.70
C VAL A 458 4.29 21.04 15.59
N ALA A 459 5.43 21.60 15.96
CA ALA A 459 6.56 21.84 15.09
C ALA A 459 7.79 21.07 15.60
N GLU A 460 8.42 20.28 14.73
CA GLU A 460 9.65 19.54 15.03
C GLU A 460 10.70 19.81 13.96
N ALA A 461 11.95 19.98 14.37
CA ALA A 461 13.09 20.12 13.47
C ALA A 461 13.91 18.82 13.40
N PHE A 462 14.32 18.45 12.20
CA PHE A 462 15.11 17.26 11.89
C PHE A 462 16.38 17.70 11.15
N VAL A 463 17.53 17.36 11.69
CA VAL A 463 18.84 17.68 11.07
C VAL A 463 19.33 16.45 10.33
N ILE A 464 19.46 16.59 9.02
CA ILE A 464 19.78 15.51 8.11
C ILE A 464 21.13 15.80 7.48
N ARG A 465 22.12 14.94 7.73
CA ARG A 465 23.40 15.02 7.05
C ARG A 465 23.19 14.66 5.57
N LYS A 466 23.60 15.56 4.67
CA LYS A 466 23.46 15.36 3.21
C LYS A 466 24.16 14.09 2.75
N ARG A 467 25.40 13.89 3.23
CA ARG A 467 26.15 12.67 2.96
C ARG A 467 25.48 11.46 3.62
N GLY A 468 24.87 10.62 2.78
CA GLY A 468 24.19 9.39 3.17
C GLY A 468 22.73 9.55 3.59
N ASN A 469 22.17 10.76 3.54
CA ASN A 469 20.77 11.04 3.91
C ASN A 469 20.39 10.48 5.29
N ILE A 470 21.14 10.90 6.32
CA ILE A 470 21.03 10.36 7.69
C ILE A 470 20.61 11.47 8.66
N GLN A 471 19.54 11.23 9.44
CA GLN A 471 19.16 12.04 10.58
C GLN A 471 20.20 11.92 11.69
N ILE A 472 20.82 13.03 12.03
CA ILE A 472 21.83 13.12 13.10
C ILE A 472 21.32 13.88 14.33
N GLY A 473 20.16 14.52 14.22
CA GLY A 473 19.48 15.20 15.32
C GLY A 473 17.98 15.40 15.05
N LYS A 474 17.19 15.43 16.12
CA LYS A 474 15.75 15.74 16.11
C LYS A 474 15.46 16.60 17.35
N SER A 475 14.64 17.62 17.21
CA SER A 475 14.20 18.43 18.34
C SER A 475 13.11 17.75 19.17
N GLU A 476 12.98 18.19 20.41
CA GLU A 476 11.72 18.02 21.13
C GLU A 476 10.56 18.71 20.37
N PRO A 477 9.33 18.20 20.47
CA PRO A 477 8.15 18.85 19.91
C PRO A 477 7.93 20.26 20.49
N PHE A 478 7.87 21.26 19.61
CA PHE A 478 7.46 22.61 19.98
C PHE A 478 5.95 22.75 19.77
N LEU A 479 5.20 23.00 20.83
CA LEU A 479 3.75 23.06 20.82
C LEU A 479 3.29 24.49 20.61
N VAL A 480 2.33 24.68 19.70
CA VAL A 480 1.74 26.00 19.40
C VAL A 480 0.24 25.90 19.59
N ALA A 481 -0.28 26.58 20.61
CA ALA A 481 -1.72 26.66 20.84
C ALA A 481 -2.27 27.94 20.21
N VAL A 482 -3.24 27.79 19.32
CA VAL A 482 -3.92 28.90 18.63
C VAL A 482 -5.32 29.03 19.20
N GLU A 483 -5.70 30.24 19.62
CA GLU A 483 -7.08 30.58 20.03
C GLU A 483 -8.07 30.59 18.87
#